data_AF-Q6KBZ4-F1
#
_entry.id   AF-Q6KBZ4-F1
#
_cell.length_a   1.000
_cell.length_b   1.000
_cell.length_c   1.000
_cell.angle_alpha   90.00
_cell.angle_beta   90.00
_cell.angle_gamma   90.00
#
_symmetry.space_group_name_H-M   'P 1'
#
loop_
_entity.id
_entity.type
_entity.pdbx_description
1 polymer ?
#
loop_
_entity_poly.entity_id
_entity_poly.type
_entity_poly.pdbx_seq_one_letter_code
_entity_poly.pdbx_strand_id
1 'polypeptide(L)'
;YRQTCDVSLNADPATGYDFYYQGQWEVAGGTSFVAPMMAATFALIDQARALEGKAPIGLADVGIYAMARNTSYAPYAFHDITAGSNGAYNAGPGWDHPTGFGSIDAYYFLHGLD
;
A
#
# COMPACT_ATOMS: atom_id res chain seq x y z
N TYR A 1 -16.34 -0.12 -15.07
CA TYR A 1 -16.20 -1.00 -13.89
C TYR A 1 -15.01 -0.54 -13.08
N ARG A 2 -15.04 -0.63 -11.74
CA ARG A 2 -13.89 -0.31 -10.89
C ARG A 2 -12.86 -1.45 -11.00
N GLN A 3 -11.60 -1.10 -11.20
CA GLN A 3 -10.50 -2.05 -11.21
C GLN A 3 -9.93 -2.24 -9.79
N THR A 4 -9.30 -3.38 -9.54
CA THR A 4 -8.64 -3.73 -8.27
C THR A 4 -7.28 -4.34 -8.59
N CYS A 5 -6.27 -4.19 -7.72
CA CYS A 5 -6.22 -3.39 -6.48
C CYS A 5 -5.74 -1.94 -6.70
N ASP A 6 -5.82 -1.08 -5.68
CA ASP A 6 -5.27 0.28 -5.75
C ASP A 6 -3.76 0.30 -5.42
N VAL A 7 -3.36 -0.43 -4.38
CA VAL A 7 -1.99 -0.59 -3.87
C VAL A 7 -1.81 -1.99 -3.25
N SER A 8 -0.56 -2.38 -2.97
CA SER A 8 -0.21 -3.69 -2.42
C SER A 8 0.92 -3.62 -1.39
N LEU A 9 1.04 -4.66 -0.56
CA LEU A 9 2.17 -4.90 0.34
C LEU A 9 2.53 -6.39 0.28
N ASN A 10 3.59 -6.80 0.98
CA ASN A 10 3.99 -8.19 1.04
C ASN A 10 2.83 -9.08 1.54
N ALA A 11 2.56 -10.14 0.77
CA ALA A 11 1.52 -11.11 1.02
C ALA A 11 2.02 -12.56 0.79
N ASP A 12 3.31 -12.77 0.55
CA ASP A 12 3.86 -14.09 0.30
C ASP A 12 4.13 -14.82 1.63
N PRO A 13 3.56 -16.01 1.90
CA PRO A 13 3.91 -16.80 3.08
C PRO A 13 5.40 -17.19 3.17
N ALA A 14 6.12 -17.30 2.04
CA ALA A 14 7.54 -17.62 2.02
C ALA A 14 8.42 -16.49 2.58
N THR A 15 7.93 -15.26 2.54
CA THR A 15 8.53 -14.08 3.17
C THR A 15 7.54 -13.45 4.16
N GLY A 16 6.71 -14.29 4.79
CA GLY A 16 5.52 -13.87 5.52
C GLY A 16 5.79 -13.15 6.84
N TYR A 17 4.70 -12.91 7.56
CA TYR A 17 4.71 -12.25 8.87
C TYR A 17 4.70 -13.29 9.99
N ASP A 18 5.54 -13.07 11.00
CA ASP A 18 5.45 -13.77 12.26
C ASP A 18 4.19 -13.33 13.01
N PHE A 19 3.37 -14.28 13.45
CA PHE A 19 2.21 -14.02 14.30
C PHE A 19 2.09 -15.08 15.39
N TYR A 20 1.53 -14.70 16.53
CA TYR A 20 1.35 -15.59 17.66
C TYR A 20 -0.09 -16.12 17.69
N TYR A 21 -0.25 -17.43 17.60
CA TYR A 21 -1.55 -18.08 17.57
C TYR A 21 -1.53 -19.36 18.40
N GLN A 22 -2.58 -19.57 19.20
CA GLN A 22 -2.76 -20.74 20.08
C GLN A 22 -1.51 -21.14 20.89
N GLY A 23 -0.75 -20.15 21.37
CA GLY A 23 0.40 -20.40 22.24
C GLY A 23 1.73 -20.63 21.51
N GLN A 24 1.78 -20.52 20.18
CA GLN A 24 2.99 -20.74 19.38
C GLN A 24 3.20 -19.59 18.38
N TRP A 25 4.45 -19.40 17.95
CA TRP A 25 4.78 -18.52 16.83
C TRP A 25 4.60 -19.26 15.51
N GLU A 26 3.95 -18.61 14.57
CA GLU A 26 3.68 -19.10 13.22
C GLU A 26 4.06 -18.04 12.19
N VAL A 27 4.26 -18.46 10.93
CA VAL A 27 4.50 -17.56 9.78
C VAL A 27 3.37 -17.73 8.79
N ALA A 28 2.77 -16.61 8.38
CA ALA A 28 1.75 -16.62 7.31
C ALA A 28 1.85 -15.39 6.41
N GLY A 29 1.29 -15.52 5.22
CA GLY A 29 1.09 -14.41 4.29
C GLY A 29 -0.39 -14.25 3.96
N GLY A 30 -0.65 -13.60 2.83
CA GLY A 30 -1.98 -13.31 2.30
C GLY A 30 -2.35 -11.84 2.43
N THR A 31 -3.23 -11.39 1.55
CA THR A 31 -3.76 -10.01 1.57
C THR A 31 -4.54 -9.69 2.85
N SER A 32 -4.93 -10.71 3.62
CA SER A 32 -5.45 -10.56 4.99
C SER A 32 -4.47 -9.89 5.94
N PHE A 33 -3.15 -10.03 5.75
CA PHE A 33 -2.14 -9.29 6.51
C PHE A 33 -1.90 -7.89 5.93
N VAL A 34 -2.05 -7.73 4.61
CA VAL A 34 -1.90 -6.43 3.93
C VAL A 34 -2.94 -5.42 4.43
N ALA A 35 -4.21 -5.84 4.57
CA ALA A 35 -5.29 -4.95 4.99
C ALA A 35 -5.04 -4.25 6.36
N PRO A 36 -4.75 -4.97 7.47
CA PRO A 36 -4.47 -4.34 8.75
C PRO A 36 -3.16 -3.55 8.76
N MET A 37 -2.14 -3.96 7.98
CA MET A 37 -0.91 -3.19 7.85
C MET A 37 -1.15 -1.83 7.18
N MET A 38 -1.91 -1.80 6.08
CA MET A 38 -2.29 -0.54 5.43
C MET A 38 -3.12 0.35 6.37
N ALA A 39 -4.04 -0.23 7.14
CA ALA A 39 -4.82 0.51 8.13
C ALA A 39 -3.92 1.15 9.20
N ALA A 40 -2.91 0.43 9.70
CA ALA A 40 -1.93 0.96 10.65
C ALA A 40 -1.08 2.08 10.03
N THR A 41 -0.62 1.90 8.79
CA THR A 41 0.12 2.95 8.06
C THR A 41 -0.68 4.23 7.93
N PHE A 42 -1.94 4.15 7.52
CA PHE A 42 -2.81 5.34 7.42
C PHE A 42 -3.14 5.96 8.77
N ALA A 43 -3.30 5.16 9.82
CA ALA A 43 -3.48 5.69 11.18
C ALA A 43 -2.26 6.50 11.65
N LEU A 44 -1.04 6.06 11.33
CA LEU A 44 0.19 6.79 11.64
C LEU A 44 0.32 8.07 10.80
N ILE A 45 -0.08 8.04 9.53
CA ILE A 45 -0.13 9.23 8.67
C ILE A 45 -1.13 10.24 9.25
N ASP A 46 -2.33 9.82 9.63
CA ASP A 46 -3.33 10.69 10.26
C ASP A 46 -2.83 11.27 11.58
N GLN A 47 -2.13 10.48 12.39
CA GLN A 47 -1.48 10.96 13.60
C GLN A 47 -0.44 12.06 13.30
N ALA A 48 0.44 11.84 12.32
CA ALA A 48 1.45 12.82 11.92
C ALA A 48 0.81 14.13 11.40
N ARG A 49 -0.24 14.02 10.59
CA ARG A 49 -1.02 15.17 10.11
C ARG A 49 -1.65 15.96 11.26
N ALA A 50 -2.23 15.27 12.23
CA ALA A 50 -2.83 15.91 13.39
C ALA A 50 -1.81 16.70 14.23
N LEU A 51 -0.57 16.21 14.36
CA LEU A 51 0.52 16.93 15.03
C LEU A 51 0.90 18.24 14.31
N GLU A 52 0.66 18.32 13.00
CA GLU A 52 0.87 19.52 12.20
C GLU A 52 -0.40 20.40 12.07
N GLY A 53 -1.48 20.05 12.78
CA GLY A 53 -2.76 20.77 12.70
C GLY A 53 -3.54 20.55 11.40
N LYS A 54 -3.21 19.50 10.64
CA LYS A 54 -3.86 19.13 9.38
C LYS A 54 -5.03 18.16 9.61
N ALA A 55 -6.00 18.19 8.71
CA ALA A 55 -7.11 17.22 8.69
C ALA A 55 -6.62 15.80 8.35
N PRO A 56 -7.30 14.74 8.83
CA PRO A 56 -6.99 13.36 8.42
C PRO A 56 -7.14 13.18 6.90
N ILE A 57 -6.52 12.14 6.35
CA ILE A 57 -6.47 11.88 4.91
C ILE A 57 -7.86 11.57 4.31
N GLY A 58 -8.79 11.09 5.14
CA GLY A 58 -10.12 10.68 4.70
C GLY A 58 -10.06 9.51 3.71
N LEU A 59 -10.67 9.69 2.53
CA LEU A 59 -10.66 8.70 1.47
C LEU A 59 -9.28 8.64 0.79
N ALA A 60 -8.48 7.63 1.18
CA ALA A 60 -7.08 7.52 0.75
C ALA A 60 -6.90 7.35 -0.77
N ASP A 61 -7.88 6.79 -1.47
CA ASP A 61 -7.87 6.62 -2.93
C ASP A 61 -7.72 7.96 -3.66
N VAL A 62 -8.33 9.04 -3.17
CA VAL A 62 -8.17 10.38 -3.75
C VAL A 62 -6.70 10.80 -3.75
N GLY A 63 -5.99 10.60 -2.63
CA GLY A 63 -4.58 10.92 -2.49
C GLY A 63 -3.69 10.00 -3.32
N ILE A 64 -3.93 8.69 -3.27
CA ILE A 64 -3.18 7.67 -4.04
C ILE A 64 -3.19 8.02 -5.53
N TYR A 65 -4.37 8.21 -6.12
CA TYR A 65 -4.48 8.50 -7.55
C TYR A 65 -4.02 9.91 -7.92
N ALA A 66 -4.08 10.89 -7.01
CA ALA A 66 -3.50 12.21 -7.25
C ALA A 66 -1.98 12.15 -7.35
N MET A 67 -1.32 11.47 -6.40
CA MET A 67 0.13 11.27 -6.41
C MET A 67 0.59 10.44 -7.60
N ALA A 68 -0.14 9.38 -7.95
CA ALA A 68 0.21 8.54 -9.09
C ALA A 68 0.15 9.27 -10.44
N ARG A 69 -0.74 10.27 -10.59
CA ARG A 69 -0.80 11.13 -11.78
C ARG A 69 0.36 12.13 -11.85
N ASN A 70 1.00 12.45 -10.72
CA ASN A 70 2.18 13.29 -10.68
C ASN A 70 3.41 12.44 -11.03
N THR A 71 3.77 12.40 -12.32
CA THR A 71 4.87 11.56 -12.82
C THR A 71 6.23 11.90 -12.23
N SER A 72 6.43 13.12 -11.72
CA SER A 72 7.66 13.52 -11.02
C SER A 72 7.67 13.07 -9.55
N TYR A 73 6.51 12.77 -8.96
CA TYR A 73 6.39 12.37 -7.55
C TYR A 73 6.15 10.86 -7.37
N ALA A 74 5.41 10.24 -8.30
CA ALA A 74 5.04 8.83 -8.25
C ALA A 74 6.22 7.87 -8.01
N PRO A 75 7.42 8.06 -8.61
CA PRO A 75 8.56 7.18 -8.35
C PRO A 75 9.09 7.21 -6.91
N TYR A 76 8.71 8.22 -6.11
CA TYR A 76 9.05 8.32 -4.70
C TYR A 76 7.91 7.83 -3.81
N ALA A 77 6.66 8.15 -4.18
CA ALA A 77 5.48 7.75 -3.41
C ALA A 77 5.17 6.25 -3.50
N PHE A 78 5.58 5.60 -4.59
CA PHE A 78 5.30 4.20 -4.84
C PHE A 78 6.55 3.42 -5.19
N HIS A 79 6.63 2.21 -4.66
CA HIS A 79 7.49 1.17 -5.19
C HIS A 79 6.67 0.34 -6.20
N ASP A 80 6.92 0.56 -7.49
CA ASP A 80 6.23 -0.08 -8.62
C ASP A 80 6.70 -1.54 -8.81
N ILE A 81 5.77 -2.50 -8.75
CA ILE A 81 6.06 -3.92 -8.99
C ILE A 81 5.88 -4.18 -10.48
N THR A 82 6.97 -4.40 -11.20
CA THR A 82 6.95 -4.49 -12.67
C THR A 82 7.06 -5.91 -13.22
N ALA A 83 7.14 -6.91 -12.34
CA ALA A 83 7.32 -8.31 -12.74
C ALA A 83 6.55 -9.26 -11.82
N GLY A 84 6.01 -10.32 -12.41
CA GLY A 84 5.19 -11.33 -11.73
C GLY A 84 3.77 -11.43 -12.31
N SER A 85 2.97 -12.31 -11.73
CA SER A 85 1.59 -12.56 -12.15
C SER A 85 0.74 -13.08 -11.00
N ASN A 86 -0.56 -12.76 -11.00
CA ASN A 86 -1.55 -13.40 -10.13
C ASN A 86 -2.26 -14.60 -10.81
N GLY A 87 -1.69 -15.12 -11.90
CA GLY A 87 -2.24 -16.22 -12.71
C GLY A 87 -3.21 -15.77 -13.81
N ALA A 88 -3.87 -14.62 -13.65
CA ALA A 88 -4.81 -14.06 -14.63
C ALA A 88 -4.24 -12.83 -15.37
N TYR A 89 -3.46 -12.02 -14.67
CA TYR A 89 -2.85 -10.81 -15.16
C TYR A 89 -1.36 -10.78 -14.85
N ASN A 90 -0.59 -10.05 -15.65
CA ASN A 90 0.83 -9.82 -15.44
C ASN A 90 1.05 -8.43 -14.86
N ALA A 91 2.03 -8.32 -13.98
CA ALA A 91 2.52 -7.03 -13.48
C ALA A 91 3.31 -6.30 -14.57
N GLY A 92 3.41 -4.99 -14.47
CA GLY A 92 4.11 -4.15 -15.44
C GLY A 92 4.18 -2.69 -15.00
N PRO A 93 4.90 -1.83 -15.74
CA PRO A 93 5.11 -0.45 -15.33
C PRO A 93 3.81 0.33 -15.07
N GLY A 94 3.73 0.99 -13.91
CA GLY A 94 2.60 1.81 -13.51
C GLY A 94 1.49 1.03 -12.79
N TRP A 95 0.23 1.38 -13.05
CA TRP A 95 -0.87 0.64 -12.44
C TRP A 95 -1.08 -0.71 -13.13
N ASP A 96 -1.16 -1.78 -12.35
CA ASP A 96 -1.53 -3.10 -12.84
C ASP A 96 -2.54 -3.84 -11.96
N HIS A 97 -3.13 -4.89 -12.54
CA HIS A 97 -4.13 -5.70 -11.84
C HIS A 97 -3.58 -6.48 -10.63
N PRO A 98 -2.37 -7.08 -10.69
CA PRO A 98 -1.84 -7.79 -9.54
C PRO A 98 -1.52 -6.92 -8.32
N THR A 99 -1.01 -5.69 -8.53
CA THR A 99 -0.38 -4.90 -7.46
C THR A 99 -0.83 -3.44 -7.37
N GLY A 100 -1.68 -2.97 -8.29
CA GLY A 100 -2.10 -1.58 -8.34
C GLY A 100 -0.93 -0.69 -8.74
N PHE A 101 -0.71 0.42 -8.03
CA PHE A 101 0.52 1.21 -8.16
C PHE A 101 1.73 0.63 -7.39
N GLY A 102 1.58 -0.56 -6.81
CA GLY A 102 2.56 -1.19 -5.94
C GLY A 102 2.45 -0.75 -4.48
N SER A 103 3.55 -0.73 -3.74
CA SER A 103 3.54 -0.37 -2.31
C SER A 103 3.76 1.12 -2.08
N ILE A 104 3.11 1.66 -1.05
CA ILE A 104 3.24 3.06 -0.67
C ILE A 104 4.49 3.27 0.19
N ASP A 105 5.28 4.29 -0.13
CA ASP A 105 6.21 4.87 0.83
C ASP A 105 5.46 5.86 1.74
N ALA A 106 5.33 5.51 3.03
CA ALA A 106 4.51 6.28 3.97
C ALA A 106 5.01 7.72 4.19
N TYR A 107 6.32 7.96 4.09
CA TYR A 107 6.90 9.29 4.25
C TYR A 107 6.53 10.19 3.07
N TYR A 108 6.73 9.70 1.84
CA TYR A 108 6.32 10.44 0.66
C TYR A 108 4.80 10.57 0.57
N PHE A 109 4.04 9.56 0.98
CA PHE A 109 2.59 9.68 1.01
C PHE A 109 2.11 10.80 1.95
N LEU A 110 2.65 10.88 3.17
CA LEU A 110 2.32 11.95 4.12
C LEU A 110 2.56 13.34 3.53
N HIS A 111 3.72 13.53 2.88
CA HIS A 111 4.15 14.83 2.34
C HIS A 111 3.62 15.15 0.94
N GLY A 112 2.95 14.21 0.28
CA GLY A 112 2.32 14.41 -1.03
C GLY A 112 0.83 14.78 -0.97
N LEU A 113 0.26 14.92 0.24
CA LEU A 113 -1.17 15.16 0.47
C LEU A 113 -1.56 16.64 0.60
N ASP A 114 -0.59 17.56 0.54
CA ASP A 114 -0.79 19.01 0.70
C ASP A 114 -0.41 19.78 -0.57
#